data_AF-A0A355YRC9-F1
#
_entry.id   AF-A0A355YRC9-F1
#
_cell.length_a   1.000
_cell.length_b   1.000
_cell.length_c   1.000
_cell.angle_alpha   90.00
_cell.angle_beta   90.00
_cell.angle_gamma   90.00
#
_symmetry.space_group_name_H-M   'P 1'
#
loop_
_entity.id
_entity.type
_entity.pdbx_description
1 polymer ?
#
loop_
_entity_poly.entity_id
_entity_poly.type
_entity_poly.pdbx_seq_one_letter_code
_entity_poly.pdbx_strand_id
1 'polypeptide(L)'
;MDDKLRELLFKEFHIKSCRFDFLEALLFICITGVGYLLRTPFEAGIPSWIFLLAEWYTALAAAVLIRRATKSRKRALGTYAILMILPTTVAEGTILRGNGCVGALLLICALLFLQQKKRWLFVLISALLLLWSVKYIGILFACMVLWQRERLKSEHLLVLLLAGGARFMAAYHAWLGAGYTLDTFHWFNIYEIVGKEAVQGQLIDPGALVGLFLALGGAALAVYVCSLGKSCETDASNEMYACLHLLLFFGLLAGYLLPYMDQSYGYLYGILGVLYFMLSVKEFFVPMLLQIVVYGGYQECFNGVSMMPGAVFAAIQFLLILWLGVRLLQEAKIFDLCRQKS
;
A
#
# COMPACT_ATOMS: atom_id res chain seq x y z
N MET A 1 -28.07 37.56 2.32
CA MET A 1 -27.18 36.47 2.75
C MET A 1 -25.81 37.09 2.89
N ASP A 2 -25.40 37.30 4.13
CA ASP A 2 -24.53 38.41 4.57
C ASP A 2 -23.11 38.38 4.02
N ASP A 3 -22.64 39.53 3.55
CA ASP A 3 -21.23 39.76 3.20
C ASP A 3 -20.28 39.42 4.35
N LYS A 4 -20.74 39.52 5.61
CA LYS A 4 -19.99 39.07 6.79
C LYS A 4 -19.73 37.57 6.81
N LEU A 5 -20.69 36.73 6.41
CA LEU A 5 -20.48 35.27 6.32
C LEU A 5 -19.49 34.94 5.21
N ARG A 6 -19.57 35.66 4.08
CA ARG A 6 -18.65 35.52 2.95
C ARG A 6 -17.23 35.94 3.33
N GLU A 7 -17.09 37.06 4.03
CA GLU A 7 -15.81 37.57 4.53
C GLU A 7 -15.18 36.65 5.59
N LEU A 8 -16.00 36.02 6.44
CA LEU A 8 -15.54 35.04 7.44
C LEU A 8 -15.15 33.70 6.78
N LEU A 9 -15.87 33.28 5.74
CA LEU A 9 -15.58 32.07 4.93
C LEU A 9 -14.22 32.14 4.21
N PHE A 10 -13.87 33.32 3.68
CA PHE A 10 -12.59 33.55 2.97
C PHE A 10 -11.51 34.16 3.86
N LYS A 11 -11.72 34.24 5.17
CA LYS A 11 -10.72 34.77 6.09
C LYS A 11 -9.53 33.84 6.15
N GLU A 12 -8.41 34.27 5.58
CA GLU A 12 -7.13 33.56 5.64
C GLU A 12 -6.52 33.74 7.04
N PHE A 13 -6.26 32.62 7.72
CA PHE A 13 -5.51 32.61 8.97
C PHE A 13 -4.06 32.24 8.70
N HIS A 14 -3.15 33.04 9.25
CA HIS A 14 -1.71 32.83 9.15
C HIS A 14 -1.16 32.23 10.46
N ILE A 15 -0.74 30.97 10.42
CA ILE A 15 0.08 30.38 11.48
C ILE A 15 1.45 30.05 10.90
N LYS A 16 2.44 30.88 11.25
CA LYS A 16 3.83 30.82 10.77
C LYS A 16 3.94 30.71 9.24
N SER A 17 4.20 29.52 8.70
CA SER A 17 4.39 29.26 7.26
C SER A 17 3.14 28.69 6.57
N CYS A 18 2.11 28.35 7.35
CA CYS A 18 0.87 27.79 6.82
C CYS A 18 -0.23 28.86 6.78
N ARG A 19 -0.76 29.11 5.58
CA ARG A 19 -2.04 29.81 5.38
C ARG A 19 -3.13 28.77 5.33
N PHE A 20 -4.23 28.98 6.05
CA PHE A 20 -5.41 28.14 6.01
C PHE A 20 -6.66 29.01 5.98
N ASP A 21 -7.63 28.61 5.17
CA ASP A 21 -8.93 29.27 5.12
C ASP A 21 -9.79 28.75 6.27
N PHE A 22 -10.70 29.57 6.80
CA PHE A 22 -11.66 29.14 7.82
C PHE A 22 -12.39 27.85 7.43
N LEU A 23 -12.77 27.74 6.15
CA LEU A 23 -13.45 26.54 5.62
C LEU A 23 -12.54 25.30 5.64
N GLU A 24 -11.26 25.43 5.32
CA GLU A 24 -10.30 24.31 5.37
C GLU A 24 -10.12 23.81 6.82
N ALA A 25 -10.06 24.74 7.78
CA ALA A 25 -9.96 24.42 9.21
C ALA A 25 -11.24 23.75 9.75
N LEU A 26 -12.41 24.30 9.41
CA LEU A 26 -13.70 23.72 9.79
C LEU A 26 -13.85 22.31 9.20
N LEU A 27 -13.54 22.14 7.92
CA LEU A 27 -13.62 20.85 7.23
C LEU A 27 -12.69 19.82 7.89
N PHE A 28 -11.46 20.22 8.23
CA PHE A 28 -10.52 19.34 8.95
C PHE A 28 -11.07 18.90 10.32
N ILE A 29 -11.67 19.81 11.09
CA ILE A 29 -12.30 19.49 12.38
C ILE A 29 -13.49 18.54 12.18
N CYS A 30 -14.36 18.81 11.21
CA CYS A 30 -15.51 17.97 10.90
C CYS A 30 -15.09 16.56 10.47
N ILE A 31 -14.09 16.44 9.58
CA ILE A 31 -13.54 15.14 9.15
C ILE A 31 -12.98 14.36 10.34
N THR A 32 -12.20 15.03 11.19
CA THR A 32 -11.63 14.40 12.39
C THR A 32 -12.74 13.91 13.32
N GLY A 33 -13.78 14.74 13.53
CA GLY A 33 -14.95 14.40 14.33
C GLY A 33 -15.73 13.22 13.77
N VAL A 34 -16.01 13.20 12.46
CA VAL A 34 -16.67 12.08 11.78
C VAL A 34 -15.81 10.81 11.87
N GLY A 35 -14.51 10.91 11.62
CA GLY A 35 -13.58 9.79 11.74
C GLY A 35 -13.57 9.21 13.15
N TYR A 36 -13.60 10.04 14.19
CA TYR A 36 -13.72 9.59 15.57
C TYR A 36 -15.07 8.89 15.82
N LEU A 37 -16.19 9.52 15.41
CA LEU A 37 -17.54 8.96 15.58
C LEU A 37 -17.78 7.64 14.83
N LEU A 38 -17.08 7.40 13.71
CA LEU A 38 -17.14 6.13 12.99
C LEU A 38 -16.51 4.97 13.77
N ARG A 39 -15.64 5.28 14.74
CA ARG A 39 -14.88 4.30 15.52
C ARG A 39 -15.52 4.00 16.87
N THR A 40 -16.21 4.98 17.46
CA THR A 40 -16.91 4.83 18.75
C THR A 40 -17.88 3.64 18.85
N PRO A 41 -18.67 3.24 17.83
CA PRO A 41 -19.58 2.10 17.99
C PRO A 41 -18.86 0.75 18.13
N PHE A 42 -17.59 0.66 17.72
CA PHE A 42 -16.80 -0.57 17.78
C PHE A 42 -15.92 -0.65 19.04
N GLU A 43 -15.85 0.43 19.82
CA GLU A 43 -15.06 0.51 21.05
C GLU A 43 -15.94 0.18 22.27
N ALA A 44 -16.26 -1.10 22.47
CA ALA A 44 -16.99 -1.55 23.66
C ALA A 44 -16.14 -1.57 24.96
N GLY A 45 -14.89 -1.10 24.92
CA GLY A 45 -13.94 -1.09 26.03
C GLY A 45 -12.87 -0.01 25.90
N ILE A 46 -11.80 -0.05 26.68
CA ILE A 46 -10.73 0.97 26.63
C ILE A 46 -10.16 1.03 25.21
N PRO A 47 -10.17 2.22 24.56
CA PRO A 47 -9.62 2.38 23.23
C PRO A 47 -8.14 2.04 23.24
N SER A 48 -7.73 1.20 22.29
CA SER A 48 -6.31 0.93 22.05
C SER A 48 -5.70 2.13 21.34
N TRP A 49 -5.35 3.15 22.12
CA TRP A 49 -4.84 4.45 21.66
C TRP A 49 -3.72 4.35 20.63
N ILE A 50 -2.89 3.29 20.70
CA ILE A 50 -1.79 3.06 19.77
C ILE A 50 -2.29 2.95 18.32
N PHE A 51 -3.32 2.14 18.06
CA PHE A 51 -3.84 1.90 16.71
C PHE A 51 -4.62 3.10 16.19
N LEU A 52 -5.44 3.72 17.05
CA LEU A 52 -6.18 4.93 16.71
C LEU A 52 -5.23 6.08 16.33
N LEU A 53 -4.20 6.31 17.14
CA LEU A 53 -3.18 7.31 16.86
C LEU A 53 -2.41 6.94 15.59
N ALA A 54 -2.05 5.66 15.40
CA ALA A 54 -1.36 5.23 14.19
C ALA A 54 -2.19 5.54 12.92
N GLU A 55 -3.49 5.29 12.91
CA GLU A 55 -4.38 5.64 11.80
C GLU A 55 -4.40 7.15 11.53
N TRP A 56 -4.56 7.96 12.58
CA TRP A 56 -4.59 9.42 12.46
C TRP A 56 -3.27 9.98 11.94
N TYR A 57 -2.14 9.52 12.49
CA TYR A 57 -0.83 9.91 12.02
C TYR A 57 -0.56 9.41 10.60
N THR A 58 -1.09 8.25 10.22
CA THR A 58 -0.99 7.73 8.84
C THR A 58 -1.71 8.66 7.87
N ALA A 59 -2.96 9.05 8.18
CA ALA A 59 -3.73 9.99 7.38
C ALA A 59 -3.07 11.37 7.28
N LEU A 60 -2.52 11.88 8.39
CA LEU A 60 -1.81 13.15 8.43
C LEU A 60 -0.51 13.10 7.60
N ALA A 61 0.32 12.06 7.79
CA ALA A 61 1.58 11.88 7.09
C ALA A 61 1.35 11.70 5.58
N ALA A 62 0.32 10.95 5.20
CA ALA A 62 -0.14 10.79 3.83
C ALA A 62 -0.54 12.13 3.19
N ALA A 63 -1.33 12.94 3.90
CA ALA A 63 -1.71 14.27 3.43
C ALA A 63 -0.50 15.19 3.24
N VAL A 64 0.48 15.15 4.15
CA VAL A 64 1.73 15.91 4.04
C VAL A 64 2.56 15.44 2.83
N LEU A 65 2.64 14.13 2.59
CA LEU A 65 3.33 13.55 1.45
C LEU A 65 2.75 14.06 0.12
N ILE A 66 1.42 13.98 -0.03
CA ILE A 66 0.71 14.48 -1.22
C ILE A 66 0.83 16.00 -1.36
N ARG A 67 0.74 16.75 -0.27
CA ARG A 67 0.95 18.21 -0.29
C ARG A 67 2.33 18.57 -0.83
N ARG A 68 3.37 17.84 -0.42
CA ARG A 68 4.75 18.10 -0.87
C ARG A 68 4.95 17.73 -2.33
N ALA A 69 4.34 16.63 -2.78
CA ALA A 69 4.43 16.16 -4.17
C ALA A 69 3.66 17.05 -5.14
N THR A 70 2.39 17.35 -4.85
CA THR A 70 1.48 18.06 -5.78
C THR A 70 1.40 19.57 -5.56
N LYS A 71 1.93 20.08 -4.44
CA LYS A 71 1.76 21.47 -3.95
C LYS A 71 0.30 21.90 -3.73
N SER A 72 -0.67 21.01 -3.94
CA SER A 72 -2.10 21.30 -3.81
C SER A 72 -2.61 21.01 -2.41
N ARG A 73 -3.21 22.03 -1.76
CA ARG A 73 -3.87 21.86 -0.46
C ARG A 73 -5.13 21.01 -0.56
N LYS A 74 -5.92 21.20 -1.62
CA LYS A 74 -7.16 20.45 -1.86
C LYS A 74 -6.90 18.95 -1.93
N ARG A 75 -5.85 18.52 -2.64
CA ARG A 75 -5.46 17.11 -2.73
C ARG A 75 -4.98 16.55 -1.39
N ALA A 76 -4.22 17.34 -0.63
CA ALA A 76 -3.76 16.95 0.70
C ALA A 76 -4.93 16.76 1.68
N LEU A 77 -5.85 17.73 1.73
CA LEU A 77 -7.02 17.65 2.59
C LEU A 77 -7.98 16.53 2.15
N GLY A 78 -8.14 16.32 0.83
CA GLY A 78 -8.87 15.18 0.30
C GLY A 78 -8.25 13.84 0.68
N THR A 79 -6.92 13.73 0.66
CA THR A 79 -6.20 12.52 1.12
C THR A 79 -6.50 12.23 2.58
N TYR A 80 -6.42 13.26 3.43
CA TYR A 80 -6.75 13.14 4.85
C TYR A 80 -8.21 12.70 5.05
N ALA A 81 -9.15 13.34 4.34
CA ALA A 81 -10.58 13.04 4.40
C ALA A 81 -10.89 11.58 4.05
N ILE A 82 -10.37 11.11 2.90
CA ILE A 82 -10.61 9.76 2.42
C ILE A 82 -10.07 8.75 3.43
N LEU A 83 -8.83 8.89 3.88
CA LEU A 83 -8.21 7.92 4.79
C LEU A 83 -8.90 7.84 6.16
N MET A 84 -9.41 8.96 6.68
CA MET A 84 -10.12 8.99 7.96
C MET A 84 -11.49 8.27 7.91
N ILE A 85 -12.15 8.30 6.76
CA ILE A 85 -13.51 7.76 6.56
C ILE A 85 -13.47 6.36 5.93
N LEU A 86 -12.33 5.94 5.38
CA LEU A 86 -12.18 4.68 4.66
C LEU A 86 -12.56 3.47 5.53
N PRO A 87 -13.52 2.62 5.12
CA PRO A 87 -13.95 1.47 5.94
C PRO A 87 -12.82 0.50 6.28
N THR A 88 -11.83 0.36 5.39
CA THR A 88 -10.68 -0.53 5.58
C THR A 88 -9.73 -0.04 6.68
N THR A 89 -9.68 1.27 6.97
CA THR A 89 -8.92 1.81 8.12
C THR A 89 -9.60 1.52 9.44
N VAL A 90 -10.93 1.69 9.50
CA VAL A 90 -11.70 1.33 10.68
C VAL A 90 -11.64 -0.18 10.94
N ALA A 91 -11.75 -1.00 9.88
CA ALA A 91 -11.67 -2.46 10.00
C ALA A 91 -10.33 -2.95 10.57
N GLU A 92 -9.21 -2.45 10.06
CA GLU A 92 -7.88 -2.91 10.49
C GLU A 92 -7.55 -2.48 11.93
N GLY A 93 -7.56 -1.18 12.23
CA GLY A 93 -7.02 -0.74 13.52
C GLY A 93 -8.06 -0.64 14.63
N THR A 94 -9.33 -0.33 14.32
CA THR A 94 -10.37 -0.21 15.35
C THR A 94 -11.02 -1.56 15.66
N ILE A 95 -11.41 -2.33 14.63
CA ILE A 95 -12.12 -3.61 14.81
C ILE A 95 -11.13 -4.74 15.08
N LEU A 96 -10.18 -4.98 14.16
CA LEU A 96 -9.21 -6.08 14.31
C LEU A 96 -8.08 -5.78 15.29
N ARG A 97 -7.84 -4.51 15.62
CA ARG A 97 -6.65 -4.06 16.37
C ARG A 97 -5.37 -4.59 15.74
N GLY A 98 -5.36 -4.60 14.41
CA GLY A 98 -4.31 -5.15 13.58
C GLY A 98 -3.08 -4.24 13.50
N ASN A 99 -1.92 -4.88 13.40
CA ASN A 99 -0.64 -4.17 13.27
C ASN A 99 -0.43 -3.56 11.87
N GLY A 100 -1.36 -3.72 10.91
CA GLY A 100 -1.29 -3.11 9.59
C GLY A 100 -1.21 -1.57 9.65
N CYS A 101 -1.92 -0.95 10.59
CA CYS A 101 -1.90 0.50 10.84
C CYS A 101 -0.49 1.03 11.10
N VAL A 102 0.27 0.32 11.94
CA VAL A 102 1.66 0.70 12.28
C VAL A 102 2.57 0.50 11.07
N GLY A 103 2.41 -0.60 10.33
CA GLY A 103 3.21 -0.84 9.13
C GLY A 103 2.99 0.20 8.03
N ALA A 104 1.75 0.64 7.82
CA ALA A 104 1.45 1.70 6.87
C ALA A 104 2.03 3.05 7.30
N LEU A 105 1.95 3.39 8.59
CA LEU A 105 2.57 4.59 9.13
C LEU A 105 4.09 4.58 8.87
N LEU A 106 4.76 3.47 9.17
CA LEU A 106 6.20 3.32 8.95
C LEU A 106 6.56 3.50 7.48
N LEU A 107 5.80 2.91 6.55
CA LEU A 107 6.07 3.08 5.12
C LEU A 107 5.87 4.52 4.65
N ILE A 108 4.79 5.19 5.07
CA ILE A 108 4.53 6.57 4.67
C ILE A 108 5.61 7.51 5.23
N CYS A 109 6.06 7.26 6.47
CA CYS A 109 7.21 7.93 7.05
C CYS A 109 8.48 7.69 6.24
N ALA A 110 8.74 6.45 5.80
CA ALA A 110 9.86 6.14 4.92
C ALA A 110 9.78 6.93 3.61
N LEU A 111 8.62 6.98 2.95
CA LEU A 111 8.41 7.75 1.73
C LEU A 111 8.63 9.26 1.92
N LEU A 112 8.25 9.81 3.07
CA LEU A 112 8.55 11.19 3.42
C LEU A 112 10.06 11.45 3.52
N PHE A 113 10.83 10.52 4.10
CA PHE A 113 12.29 10.63 4.17
C PHE A 113 12.96 10.46 2.81
N LEU A 114 12.42 9.59 1.95
CA LEU A 114 12.86 9.45 0.56
C LEU A 114 12.70 10.77 -0.20
N GLN A 115 11.55 11.44 -0.04
CA GLN A 115 11.29 12.75 -0.64
C GLN A 115 12.23 13.85 -0.10
N GLN A 116 12.65 13.76 1.17
CA GLN A 116 13.63 14.67 1.77
C GLN A 116 15.09 14.34 1.39
N LYS A 117 15.33 13.38 0.49
CA LYS A 117 16.66 12.86 0.12
C LYS A 117 17.46 12.28 1.30
N LYS A 118 16.81 11.97 2.44
CA LYS A 118 17.43 11.32 3.61
C LYS A 118 17.43 9.80 3.44
N ARG A 119 18.26 9.32 2.49
CA ARG A 119 18.27 7.91 2.03
C ARG A 119 18.49 6.90 3.17
N TRP A 120 19.38 7.19 4.11
CA TRP A 120 19.64 6.30 5.25
C TRP A 120 18.44 6.12 6.18
N LEU A 121 17.69 7.18 6.48
CA LEU A 121 16.48 7.06 7.31
C LEU A 121 15.39 6.26 6.58
N PHE A 122 15.24 6.47 5.27
CA PHE A 122 14.36 5.63 4.44
C PHE A 122 14.74 4.15 4.53
N VAL A 123 16.02 3.82 4.40
CA VAL A 123 16.51 2.43 4.46
C VAL A 123 16.30 1.83 5.85
N LEU A 124 16.63 2.54 6.92
CA LEU A 124 16.46 2.02 8.29
C LEU A 124 14.99 1.73 8.61
N ILE A 125 14.08 2.63 8.25
CA ILE A 125 12.65 2.44 8.51
C ILE A 125 12.08 1.34 7.61
N SER A 126 12.48 1.29 6.34
CA SER A 126 12.04 0.23 5.43
C SER A 126 12.60 -1.14 5.83
N ALA A 127 13.83 -1.21 6.33
CA ALA A 127 14.43 -2.42 6.87
C ALA A 127 13.70 -2.88 8.14
N LEU A 128 13.37 -1.96 9.05
CA LEU A 128 12.55 -2.25 10.24
C LEU A 128 11.19 -2.80 9.83
N LEU A 129 10.54 -2.19 8.83
CA LEU A 129 9.26 -2.65 8.30
C LEU A 129 9.37 -4.06 7.70
N LEU A 130 10.41 -4.33 6.92
CA LEU A 130 10.67 -5.65 6.33
C LEU A 130 10.98 -6.70 7.40
N LEU A 131 11.67 -6.34 8.48
CA LEU A 131 11.89 -7.23 9.64
C LEU A 131 10.62 -7.48 10.44
N TRP A 132 9.70 -6.52 10.47
CA TRP A 132 8.45 -6.64 11.20
C TRP A 132 7.55 -7.73 10.60
N SER A 133 7.31 -7.69 9.28
CA SER A 133 6.40 -8.62 8.63
C SER A 133 6.74 -8.92 7.16
N VAL A 134 6.55 -10.18 6.77
CA VAL A 134 6.72 -10.64 5.38
C VAL A 134 5.71 -10.01 4.42
N LYS A 135 4.58 -9.49 4.93
CA LYS A 135 3.58 -8.79 4.11
C LYS A 135 4.19 -7.66 3.27
N TYR A 136 5.30 -7.10 3.73
CA TYR A 136 5.96 -5.96 3.08
C TYR A 136 7.06 -6.36 2.10
N ILE A 137 7.24 -7.65 1.81
CA ILE A 137 8.33 -8.14 0.92
C ILE A 137 8.25 -7.55 -0.50
N GLY A 138 7.05 -7.18 -0.98
CA GLY A 138 6.86 -6.48 -2.26
C GLY A 138 7.65 -5.15 -2.34
N ILE A 139 7.87 -4.49 -1.21
CA ILE A 139 8.66 -3.25 -1.11
C ILE A 139 10.12 -3.51 -1.46
N LEU A 140 10.66 -4.69 -1.12
CA LEU A 140 12.05 -5.05 -1.44
C LEU A 140 12.30 -5.04 -2.95
N PHE A 141 11.38 -5.62 -3.74
CA PHE A 141 11.49 -5.63 -5.20
C PHE A 141 11.35 -4.24 -5.80
N ALA A 142 10.44 -3.41 -5.28
CA ALA A 142 10.37 -2.00 -5.68
C ALA A 142 11.69 -1.25 -5.39
N CYS A 143 12.31 -1.51 -4.23
CA CYS A 143 13.62 -0.95 -3.87
C CYS A 143 14.76 -1.44 -4.78
N MET A 144 14.72 -2.69 -5.27
CA MET A 144 15.68 -3.18 -6.28
C MET A 144 15.59 -2.36 -7.57
N VAL A 145 14.38 -2.04 -8.04
CA VAL A 145 14.22 -1.17 -9.22
C VAL A 145 14.70 0.25 -8.94
N LEU A 146 14.43 0.80 -7.75
CA LEU A 146 14.96 2.12 -7.37
C LEU A 146 16.49 2.14 -7.31
N TRP A 147 17.12 1.03 -6.93
CA TRP A 147 18.59 0.87 -6.98
C TRP A 147 19.10 0.85 -8.42
N GLN A 148 18.45 0.13 -9.34
CA GLN A 148 18.81 0.12 -10.77
C GLN A 148 18.69 1.52 -11.41
N ARG A 149 17.77 2.34 -10.92
CA ARG A 149 17.60 3.74 -11.35
C ARG A 149 18.57 4.72 -10.64
N GLU A 150 19.62 4.20 -9.99
CA GLU A 150 20.64 4.96 -9.24
C GLU A 150 20.10 5.84 -8.10
N ARG A 151 18.86 5.58 -7.65
CA ARG A 151 18.24 6.34 -6.54
C ARG A 151 18.71 5.85 -5.18
N LEU A 152 19.11 4.59 -5.09
CA LEU A 152 19.67 3.94 -3.89
C LEU A 152 21.10 3.50 -4.16
N LYS A 153 21.95 3.52 -3.12
CA LYS A 153 23.32 2.96 -3.20
C LYS A 153 23.29 1.45 -2.99
N SER A 154 24.33 0.74 -3.42
CA SER A 154 24.45 -0.71 -3.20
C SER A 154 24.44 -1.09 -1.72
N GLU A 155 25.04 -0.26 -0.85
CA GLU A 155 24.98 -0.42 0.62
C GLU A 155 23.53 -0.42 1.14
N HIS A 156 22.69 0.46 0.60
CA HIS A 156 21.29 0.60 0.99
C HIS A 156 20.48 -0.63 0.59
N LEU A 157 20.74 -1.16 -0.61
CA LEU A 157 20.10 -2.38 -1.08
C LEU A 157 20.51 -3.60 -0.25
N LEU A 158 21.79 -3.70 0.12
CA LEU A 158 22.31 -4.82 0.91
C LEU A 158 21.61 -4.90 2.28
N VAL A 159 21.42 -3.77 2.96
CA VAL A 159 20.69 -3.73 4.24
C VAL A 159 19.23 -4.19 4.07
N LEU A 160 18.55 -3.75 3.00
CA LEU A 160 17.16 -4.14 2.73
C LEU A 160 17.05 -5.62 2.36
N LEU A 161 17.99 -6.15 1.58
CA LEU A 161 18.09 -7.56 1.23
C LEU A 161 18.31 -8.44 2.45
N LEU A 162 19.22 -8.04 3.35
CA LEU A 162 19.46 -8.77 4.59
C LEU A 162 18.22 -8.76 5.49
N ALA A 163 17.61 -7.59 5.69
CA ALA A 163 16.40 -7.45 6.50
C ALA A 163 15.22 -8.27 5.95
N GLY A 164 14.89 -8.07 4.66
CA GLY A 164 13.80 -8.76 4.00
C GLY A 164 14.05 -10.26 3.87
N GLY A 165 15.27 -10.66 3.48
CA GLY A 165 15.66 -12.06 3.35
C GLY A 165 15.63 -12.81 4.69
N ALA A 166 16.17 -12.21 5.77
CA ALA A 166 16.14 -12.82 7.09
C ALA A 166 14.70 -13.04 7.57
N ARG A 167 13.83 -12.03 7.44
CA ARG A 167 12.43 -12.15 7.87
C ARG A 167 11.64 -13.15 7.02
N PHE A 168 11.88 -13.15 5.72
CA PHE A 168 11.26 -14.07 4.77
C PHE A 168 11.60 -15.52 5.11
N MET A 169 12.89 -15.84 5.27
CA MET A 169 13.34 -17.19 5.64
C MET A 169 12.77 -17.62 7.00
N ALA A 170 12.79 -16.74 8.00
CA ALA A 170 12.25 -17.03 9.33
C ALA A 170 10.73 -17.32 9.30
N ALA A 171 9.95 -16.54 8.54
CA ALA A 171 8.51 -16.76 8.47
C ALA A 171 8.16 -18.04 7.72
N TYR A 172 8.78 -18.28 6.57
CA TYR A 172 8.49 -19.48 5.79
C TYR A 172 8.95 -20.74 6.51
N HIS A 173 10.07 -20.69 7.24
CA HIS A 173 10.45 -21.80 8.12
C HIS A 173 9.39 -22.06 9.18
N ALA A 174 8.87 -21.01 9.83
CA ALA A 174 7.81 -21.15 10.82
C ALA A 174 6.49 -21.65 10.21
N TRP A 175 6.10 -21.18 9.02
CA TRP A 175 4.87 -21.59 8.34
C TRP A 175 4.92 -23.04 7.87
N LEU A 176 6.06 -23.46 7.30
CA LEU A 176 6.29 -24.85 6.92
C LEU A 176 6.35 -25.77 8.14
N GLY A 177 6.94 -25.30 9.25
CA GLY A 177 6.96 -26.05 10.51
C GLY A 177 5.60 -26.15 11.21
N ALA A 178 4.71 -25.18 10.99
CA ALA A 178 3.37 -25.15 11.59
C ALA A 178 2.33 -25.96 10.79
N GLY A 179 2.63 -26.36 9.56
CA GLY A 179 1.71 -27.12 8.71
C GLY A 179 0.47 -26.32 8.29
N TYR A 180 0.59 -25.01 8.10
CA TYR A 180 -0.52 -24.19 7.64
C TYR A 180 -0.99 -24.61 6.25
N THR A 181 -2.31 -24.59 6.04
CA THR A 181 -2.95 -24.82 4.73
C THR A 181 -3.33 -23.49 4.08
N LEU A 182 -3.58 -23.51 2.78
CA LEU A 182 -4.00 -22.31 2.02
C LEU A 182 -5.31 -21.69 2.52
N ASP A 183 -6.16 -22.45 3.22
CA ASP A 183 -7.40 -21.96 3.85
C ASP A 183 -7.18 -21.19 5.14
N THR A 184 -5.96 -21.21 5.70
CA THR A 184 -5.69 -20.58 7.01
C THR A 184 -5.73 -19.05 6.94
N PHE A 185 -5.61 -18.45 5.75
CA PHE A 185 -5.51 -17.01 5.59
C PHE A 185 -6.45 -16.45 4.50
N HIS A 186 -7.09 -15.32 4.80
CA HIS A 186 -8.25 -14.79 4.07
C HIS A 186 -7.93 -13.73 2.99
N TRP A 187 -6.73 -13.76 2.38
CA TRP A 187 -6.41 -12.83 1.29
C TRP A 187 -6.74 -13.42 -0.08
N PHE A 188 -7.44 -12.66 -0.91
CA PHE A 188 -7.77 -13.08 -2.27
C PHE A 188 -6.53 -13.12 -3.16
N ASN A 189 -6.19 -14.31 -3.63
CA ASN A 189 -4.98 -14.60 -4.39
C ASN A 189 -5.27 -15.61 -5.51
N ILE A 190 -4.23 -16.02 -6.24
CA ILE A 190 -4.38 -16.97 -7.36
C ILE A 190 -5.00 -18.31 -6.94
N TYR A 191 -4.85 -18.73 -5.67
CA TYR A 191 -5.36 -20.00 -5.18
C TYR A 191 -6.89 -20.02 -5.08
N GLU A 192 -7.56 -18.87 -5.04
CA GLU A 192 -9.03 -18.79 -5.19
C GLU A 192 -9.53 -19.28 -6.54
N ILE A 193 -8.69 -19.20 -7.57
CA ILE A 193 -9.02 -19.58 -8.96
C ILE A 193 -8.54 -21.00 -9.24
N VAL A 194 -7.31 -21.32 -8.80
CA VAL A 194 -6.68 -22.63 -9.04
C VAL A 194 -7.27 -23.71 -8.12
N GLY A 195 -7.83 -23.32 -6.98
CA GLY A 195 -8.32 -24.20 -5.94
C GLY A 195 -7.39 -24.19 -4.73
N LYS A 196 -7.99 -24.27 -3.54
CA LYS A 196 -7.30 -24.31 -2.25
C LYS A 196 -7.15 -25.72 -1.68
N GLU A 197 -7.63 -26.73 -2.40
CA GLU A 197 -7.59 -28.11 -1.93
C GLU A 197 -6.14 -28.60 -1.82
N ALA A 198 -5.65 -28.67 -0.59
CA ALA A 198 -4.38 -29.29 -0.29
C ALA A 198 -4.45 -30.78 -0.66
N VAL A 199 -3.46 -31.28 -1.39
CA VAL A 199 -3.32 -32.72 -1.64
C VAL A 199 -3.11 -33.42 -0.29
N GLN A 200 -4.14 -34.13 0.18
CA GLN A 200 -4.12 -34.79 1.48
C GLN A 200 -2.93 -35.76 1.58
N GLY A 201 -2.14 -35.64 2.66
CA GLY A 201 -1.05 -36.57 2.99
C GLY A 201 0.38 -36.09 2.71
N GLN A 202 0.60 -34.84 2.28
CA GLN A 202 1.95 -34.26 2.14
C GLN A 202 2.31 -33.31 3.29
N LEU A 203 3.57 -33.34 3.74
CA LEU A 203 4.10 -32.47 4.80
C LEU A 203 4.17 -30.99 4.38
N ILE A 204 4.25 -30.72 3.08
CA ILE A 204 4.36 -29.39 2.49
C ILE A 204 3.32 -29.30 1.39
N ASP A 205 2.48 -28.27 1.42
CA ASP A 205 1.51 -28.00 0.35
C ASP A 205 2.26 -27.69 -0.96
N PRO A 206 2.16 -28.54 -1.99
CA PRO A 206 2.86 -28.33 -3.25
C PRO A 206 2.38 -27.04 -3.95
N GLY A 207 1.14 -26.62 -3.74
CA GLY A 207 0.60 -25.37 -4.29
C GLY A 207 1.32 -24.15 -3.72
N ALA A 208 1.54 -24.13 -2.41
CA ALA A 208 2.24 -23.05 -1.73
C ALA A 208 3.71 -22.94 -2.18
N LEU A 209 4.39 -24.08 -2.40
CA LEU A 209 5.78 -24.11 -2.86
C LEU A 209 5.90 -23.64 -4.32
N VAL A 210 4.98 -24.06 -5.20
CA VAL A 210 4.92 -23.57 -6.58
C VAL A 210 4.69 -22.07 -6.62
N GLY A 211 3.73 -21.56 -5.84
CA GLY A 211 3.49 -20.12 -5.80
C GLY A 211 4.62 -19.31 -5.19
N LEU A 212 5.40 -19.88 -4.26
CA LEU A 212 6.64 -19.26 -3.77
C LEU A 212 7.66 -19.07 -4.90
N PHE A 213 7.92 -20.12 -5.68
CA PHE A 213 8.85 -20.03 -6.82
C PHE A 213 8.32 -19.10 -7.90
N LEU A 214 7.01 -19.12 -8.16
CA LEU A 214 6.38 -18.25 -9.14
C LEU A 214 6.40 -16.78 -8.69
N ALA A 215 6.24 -16.50 -7.41
CA ALA A 215 6.37 -15.15 -6.84
C ALA A 215 7.79 -14.63 -6.98
N LEU A 216 8.80 -15.42 -6.60
CA LEU A 216 10.21 -15.03 -6.70
C LEU A 216 10.65 -14.87 -8.16
N GLY A 217 10.31 -15.83 -9.03
CA GLY A 217 10.63 -15.79 -10.45
C GLY A 217 9.92 -14.65 -11.18
N GLY A 218 8.63 -14.46 -10.92
CA GLY A 218 7.82 -13.39 -11.50
C GLY A 218 8.29 -12.00 -11.05
N ALA A 219 8.60 -11.83 -9.76
CA ALA A 219 9.14 -10.57 -9.25
C ALA A 219 10.55 -10.29 -9.80
N ALA A 220 11.44 -11.28 -9.87
CA ALA A 220 12.76 -11.13 -10.46
C ALA A 220 12.70 -10.77 -11.95
N LEU A 221 11.81 -11.43 -12.71
CA LEU A 221 11.56 -11.11 -14.12
C LEU A 221 11.03 -9.68 -14.26
N ALA A 222 10.07 -9.27 -13.43
CA ALA A 222 9.55 -7.91 -13.45
C ALA A 222 10.64 -6.87 -13.12
N VAL A 223 11.49 -7.12 -12.12
CA VAL A 223 12.66 -6.27 -11.82
C VAL A 223 13.61 -6.20 -13.02
N TYR A 224 13.89 -7.33 -13.67
CA TYR A 224 14.72 -7.37 -14.87
C TYR A 224 14.11 -6.56 -16.02
N VAL A 225 12.82 -6.71 -16.29
CA VAL A 225 12.13 -5.94 -17.33
C VAL A 225 12.16 -4.45 -17.02
N CYS A 226 11.97 -4.06 -15.76
CA CYS A 226 12.10 -2.66 -15.34
C CYS A 226 13.50 -2.09 -15.54
N SER A 227 14.54 -2.93 -15.45
CA SER A 227 15.95 -2.55 -15.68
C SER A 227 16.25 -2.18 -17.13
N LEU A 228 15.47 -2.69 -18.08
CA LEU A 228 15.61 -2.40 -19.51
C LEU A 228 15.09 -0.99 -19.87
N GLY A 229 14.24 -0.41 -19.00
CA GLY A 229 13.68 0.92 -19.20
C GLY A 229 14.69 2.03 -18.95
N LYS A 230 14.68 3.07 -19.78
CA LYS A 230 15.50 4.28 -19.55
C LYS A 230 14.80 5.20 -18.55
N SER A 231 15.53 5.66 -17.53
CA SER A 231 15.02 6.67 -16.60
C SER A 231 15.06 8.05 -17.27
N CYS A 232 13.91 8.60 -17.65
CA CYS A 232 13.81 10.02 -18.00
C CYS A 232 13.82 10.86 -16.72
N GLU A 233 14.63 11.91 -16.67
CA GLU A 233 14.56 12.94 -15.63
C GLU A 233 13.12 13.43 -15.48
N THR A 234 12.61 13.43 -14.26
CA THR A 234 11.20 13.68 -13.99
C THR A 234 11.03 14.60 -12.80
N ASP A 235 10.02 15.48 -12.87
CA ASP A 235 9.62 16.34 -11.76
C ASP A 235 9.34 15.55 -10.47
N ALA A 236 9.52 16.18 -9.32
CA ALA A 236 9.33 15.54 -8.01
C ALA A 236 7.93 14.89 -7.82
N SER A 237 6.88 15.41 -8.47
CA SER A 237 5.55 14.79 -8.47
C SER A 237 5.52 13.49 -9.26
N ASN A 238 6.20 13.45 -10.41
CA ASN A 238 6.30 12.27 -11.26
C ASN A 238 7.23 11.22 -10.63
N GLU A 239 8.27 11.63 -9.93
CA GLU A 239 9.13 10.73 -9.15
C GLU A 239 8.34 10.00 -8.05
N MET A 240 7.51 10.73 -7.29
CA MET A 240 6.66 10.11 -6.25
C MET A 240 5.62 9.18 -6.87
N TYR A 241 5.02 9.59 -7.98
CA TYR A 241 4.05 8.78 -8.71
C TYR A 241 4.69 7.47 -9.20
N ALA A 242 5.87 7.52 -9.82
CA ALA A 242 6.59 6.32 -10.26
C ALA A 242 6.98 5.40 -9.08
N CYS A 243 7.36 5.98 -7.95
CA CYS A 243 7.67 5.21 -6.73
C CYS A 243 6.43 4.48 -6.17
N LEU A 244 5.30 5.18 -6.04
CA LEU A 244 4.05 4.58 -5.58
C LEU A 244 3.54 3.49 -6.54
N HIS A 245 3.68 3.73 -7.84
CA HIS A 245 3.31 2.76 -8.86
C HIS A 245 4.15 1.47 -8.77
N LEU A 246 5.48 1.60 -8.61
CA LEU A 246 6.36 0.46 -8.36
C LEU A 246 5.95 -0.31 -7.09
N LEU A 247 5.69 0.40 -5.98
CA LEU A 247 5.29 -0.20 -4.71
C LEU A 247 3.94 -0.92 -4.81
N LEU A 248 2.97 -0.34 -5.51
CA LEU A 248 1.67 -0.95 -5.77
C LEU A 248 1.81 -2.19 -6.64
N PHE A 249 2.56 -2.10 -7.75
CA PHE A 249 2.73 -3.22 -8.67
C PHE A 249 3.44 -4.41 -8.00
N PHE A 250 4.64 -4.20 -7.44
CA PHE A 250 5.40 -5.29 -6.80
C PHE A 250 4.73 -5.79 -5.52
N GLY A 251 4.06 -4.90 -4.79
CA GLY A 251 3.22 -5.26 -3.67
C GLY A 251 2.10 -6.21 -4.06
N LEU A 252 1.19 -5.75 -4.92
CA LEU A 252 0.05 -6.56 -5.34
C LEU A 252 0.49 -7.87 -6.03
N LEU A 253 1.56 -7.84 -6.83
CA LEU A 253 2.14 -9.05 -7.43
C LEU A 253 2.63 -10.04 -6.37
N ALA A 254 3.36 -9.56 -5.35
CA ALA A 254 3.82 -10.40 -4.25
C ALA A 254 2.65 -10.99 -3.47
N GLY A 255 1.66 -10.18 -3.10
CA GLY A 255 0.49 -10.65 -2.36
C GLY A 255 -0.45 -11.57 -3.15
N TYR A 256 -0.45 -11.46 -4.48
CA TYR A 256 -1.27 -12.32 -5.33
C TYR A 256 -0.68 -13.72 -5.52
N LEU A 257 0.65 -13.83 -5.45
CA LEU A 257 1.38 -15.08 -5.73
C LEU A 257 1.86 -15.78 -4.45
N LEU A 258 2.25 -15.02 -3.42
CA LEU A 258 2.74 -15.62 -2.18
C LEU A 258 1.60 -16.30 -1.41
N PRO A 259 1.82 -17.52 -0.90
CA PRO A 259 0.88 -18.17 0.00
C PRO A 259 0.86 -17.49 1.38
N TYR A 260 -0.16 -17.83 2.18
CA TYR A 260 -0.27 -17.47 3.60
C TYR A 260 -0.34 -15.96 3.90
N MET A 261 -0.97 -15.19 3.02
CA MET A 261 -1.26 -13.77 3.24
C MET A 261 -2.65 -13.60 3.84
N ASP A 262 -2.77 -12.74 4.85
CA ASP A 262 -4.04 -12.41 5.53
C ASP A 262 -4.67 -11.12 4.99
N GLN A 263 -5.91 -10.84 5.39
CA GLN A 263 -6.66 -9.65 4.98
C GLN A 263 -5.92 -8.33 5.26
N SER A 264 -5.15 -8.28 6.36
CA SER A 264 -4.34 -7.11 6.74
C SER A 264 -3.23 -6.78 5.74
N TYR A 265 -2.87 -7.71 4.84
CA TYR A 265 -1.99 -7.45 3.70
C TYR A 265 -2.51 -6.28 2.84
N GLY A 266 -3.81 -6.30 2.56
CA GLY A 266 -4.46 -5.31 1.70
C GLY A 266 -4.48 -3.89 2.25
N TYR A 267 -4.34 -3.73 3.57
CA TYR A 267 -4.42 -2.44 4.24
C TYR A 267 -3.45 -1.40 3.68
N LEU A 268 -2.16 -1.77 3.61
CA LEU A 268 -1.11 -0.89 3.12
C LEU A 268 -1.37 -0.49 1.67
N TYR A 269 -1.69 -1.46 0.82
CA TYR A 269 -1.89 -1.23 -0.60
C TYR A 269 -3.16 -0.43 -0.86
N GLY A 270 -4.20 -0.59 -0.03
CA GLY A 270 -5.37 0.28 -0.03
C GLY A 270 -4.98 1.75 0.19
N ILE A 271 -4.14 2.04 1.18
CA ILE A 271 -3.64 3.40 1.44
C ILE A 271 -2.78 3.91 0.28
N LEU A 272 -1.84 3.10 -0.21
CA LEU A 272 -1.01 3.46 -1.36
C LEU A 272 -1.86 3.74 -2.61
N GLY A 273 -2.97 3.02 -2.80
CA GLY A 273 -3.92 3.27 -3.88
C GLY A 273 -4.58 4.64 -3.78
N VAL A 274 -5.01 5.05 -2.57
CA VAL A 274 -5.57 6.39 -2.33
C VAL A 274 -4.52 7.46 -2.65
N LEU A 275 -3.27 7.27 -2.22
CA LEU A 275 -2.17 8.17 -2.53
C LEU A 275 -1.93 8.26 -4.05
N TYR A 276 -1.95 7.13 -4.74
CA TYR A 276 -1.76 7.05 -6.18
C TYR A 276 -2.83 7.85 -6.94
N PHE A 277 -4.10 7.73 -6.55
CA PHE A 277 -5.18 8.54 -7.12
C PHE A 277 -5.03 10.04 -6.86
N MET A 278 -4.53 10.41 -5.68
CA MET A 278 -4.30 11.82 -5.36
C MET A 278 -3.17 12.43 -6.20
N LEU A 279 -2.23 11.62 -6.71
CA LEU A 279 -1.24 12.06 -7.69
C LEU A 279 -1.84 12.10 -9.10
N SER A 280 -2.56 11.05 -9.50
CA SER A 280 -3.20 10.94 -10.81
C SER A 280 -4.71 10.63 -10.70
N VAL A 281 -5.52 11.69 -10.81
CA VAL A 281 -6.99 11.59 -10.74
C VAL A 281 -7.58 10.73 -11.87
N LYS A 282 -6.87 10.61 -13.00
CA LYS A 282 -7.28 9.79 -14.15
C LYS A 282 -7.35 8.29 -13.81
N GLU A 283 -6.56 7.84 -12.84
CA GLU A 283 -6.50 6.43 -12.43
C GLU A 283 -7.43 6.12 -11.26
N PHE A 284 -8.54 6.84 -11.11
CA PHE A 284 -9.48 6.67 -9.99
C PHE A 284 -10.03 5.24 -9.83
N PHE A 285 -10.17 4.51 -10.93
CA PHE A 285 -10.66 3.13 -10.86
C PHE A 285 -9.68 2.18 -10.16
N VAL A 286 -8.38 2.49 -10.14
CA VAL A 286 -7.36 1.66 -9.48
C VAL A 286 -7.61 1.55 -7.97
N PRO A 287 -7.66 2.63 -7.18
CA PRO A 287 -8.02 2.51 -5.77
C PRO A 287 -9.46 2.06 -5.58
N MET A 288 -10.41 2.41 -6.45
CA MET A 288 -11.79 1.96 -6.27
C MET A 288 -11.88 0.42 -6.26
N LEU A 289 -11.36 -0.22 -7.31
CA LEU A 289 -11.35 -1.68 -7.41
C LEU A 289 -10.49 -2.30 -6.30
N LEU A 290 -9.36 -1.67 -5.96
CA LEU A 290 -8.51 -2.16 -4.88
C LEU A 290 -9.23 -2.10 -3.52
N GLN A 291 -9.96 -1.03 -3.22
CA GLN A 291 -10.73 -0.93 -1.97
C GLN A 291 -11.85 -1.96 -1.91
N ILE A 292 -12.48 -2.28 -3.05
CA ILE A 292 -13.49 -3.36 -3.12
C ILE A 292 -12.87 -4.70 -2.75
N VAL A 293 -11.71 -5.04 -3.32
CA VAL A 293 -10.98 -6.28 -3.01
C VAL A 293 -10.53 -6.33 -1.54
N VAL A 294 -9.92 -5.26 -1.04
CA VAL A 294 -9.44 -5.17 0.35
C VAL A 294 -10.60 -5.30 1.32
N TYR A 295 -11.70 -4.60 1.08
CA TYR A 295 -12.89 -4.66 1.92
C TYR A 295 -13.52 -6.06 1.90
N GLY A 296 -13.56 -6.73 0.74
CA GLY A 296 -14.01 -8.11 0.65
C GLY A 296 -13.21 -9.07 1.55
N GLY A 297 -11.89 -8.88 1.66
CA GLY A 297 -11.04 -9.71 2.53
C GLY A 297 -11.33 -9.49 4.01
N TYR A 298 -11.56 -8.24 4.42
CA TYR A 298 -12.03 -7.95 5.79
C TYR A 298 -13.41 -8.52 6.06
N GLN A 299 -14.32 -8.44 5.10
CA GLN A 299 -15.66 -9.00 5.25
C GLN A 299 -15.62 -10.52 5.43
N GLU A 300 -14.81 -11.23 4.64
CA GLU A 300 -14.62 -12.68 4.80
C GLU A 300 -14.02 -13.02 6.16
N CYS A 301 -13.04 -12.25 6.63
CA CYS A 301 -12.49 -12.40 7.97
C CYS A 301 -13.53 -12.20 9.08
N PHE A 302 -14.47 -11.27 8.94
CA PHE A 302 -15.47 -10.98 9.98
C PHE A 302 -16.69 -11.90 9.95
N ASN A 303 -17.17 -12.24 8.76
CA ASN A 303 -18.44 -12.95 8.58
C ASN A 303 -18.25 -14.42 8.17
N GLY A 304 -17.01 -14.85 7.89
CA GLY A 304 -16.70 -16.17 7.33
C GLY A 304 -17.14 -16.37 5.87
N VAL A 305 -17.84 -15.39 5.28
CA VAL A 305 -18.36 -15.44 3.91
C VAL A 305 -18.19 -14.07 3.25
N SER A 306 -17.66 -14.07 2.04
CA SER A 306 -17.52 -12.89 1.19
C SER A 306 -18.81 -12.57 0.42
N MET A 307 -19.02 -11.30 0.05
CA MET A 307 -20.21 -10.81 -0.67
C MET A 307 -20.35 -11.43 -2.07
N MET A 308 -19.23 -11.80 -2.66
CA MET A 308 -19.09 -12.47 -3.96
C MET A 308 -18.07 -13.59 -3.79
N PRO A 309 -18.05 -14.61 -4.68
CA PRO A 309 -17.04 -15.66 -4.63
C PRO A 309 -15.62 -15.06 -4.62
N GLY A 310 -14.72 -15.58 -3.77
CA GLY A 310 -13.33 -15.11 -3.65
C GLY A 310 -12.58 -15.03 -4.98
N ALA A 311 -12.89 -15.94 -5.91
CA ALA A 311 -12.38 -15.95 -7.28
C ALA A 311 -12.65 -14.64 -8.06
N VAL A 312 -13.78 -13.96 -7.81
CA VAL A 312 -14.11 -12.67 -8.44
C VAL A 312 -13.14 -11.59 -7.97
N PHE A 313 -12.88 -11.52 -6.66
CA PHE A 313 -11.93 -10.56 -6.11
C PHE A 313 -10.49 -10.85 -6.57
N ALA A 314 -10.10 -12.12 -6.63
CA ALA A 314 -8.81 -12.53 -7.18
C ALA A 314 -8.67 -12.14 -8.66
N ALA A 315 -9.72 -12.29 -9.47
CA ALA A 315 -9.72 -11.85 -10.86
C ALA A 315 -9.60 -10.32 -11.00
N ILE A 316 -10.32 -9.55 -10.18
CA ILE A 316 -10.19 -8.08 -10.14
C ILE A 316 -8.76 -7.68 -9.78
N GLN A 317 -8.17 -8.31 -8.76
CA GLN A 317 -6.79 -8.04 -8.36
C GLN A 317 -5.78 -8.37 -9.47
N PHE A 318 -5.98 -9.48 -10.18
CA PHE A 318 -5.15 -9.84 -11.33
C PHE A 318 -5.23 -8.79 -12.46
N LEU A 319 -6.44 -8.32 -12.79
CA LEU A 319 -6.64 -7.27 -13.79
C LEU A 319 -5.95 -5.95 -13.39
N LEU A 320 -6.00 -5.60 -12.10
CA LEU A 320 -5.27 -4.43 -11.57
C LEU A 320 -3.76 -4.59 -11.72
N ILE A 321 -3.21 -5.77 -11.40
CA ILE A 321 -1.77 -6.05 -11.56
C ILE A 321 -1.37 -5.94 -13.03
N LEU A 322 -2.15 -6.51 -13.94
CA LEU A 322 -1.90 -6.40 -15.39
C LEU A 322 -1.95 -4.94 -15.86
N TRP A 323 -2.97 -4.18 -15.43
CA TRP A 323 -3.08 -2.77 -15.79
C TRP A 323 -1.87 -1.95 -15.31
N LEU A 324 -1.51 -2.11 -14.03
CA LEU A 324 -0.36 -1.44 -13.44
C LEU A 324 0.94 -1.87 -14.15
N GLY A 325 1.09 -3.14 -14.51
CA GLY A 325 2.22 -3.66 -15.26
C GLY A 325 2.34 -3.04 -16.65
N VAL A 326 1.26 -3.01 -17.42
CA VAL A 326 1.24 -2.40 -18.77
C VAL A 326 1.58 -0.91 -18.70
N ARG A 327 0.99 -0.17 -17.76
CA ARG A 327 1.31 1.25 -17.54
C ARG A 327 2.79 1.45 -17.20
N LEU A 328 3.35 0.59 -16.36
CA LEU A 328 4.75 0.67 -15.96
C LEU A 328 5.70 0.39 -17.14
N LEU A 329 5.34 -0.54 -18.03
CA LEU A 329 6.07 -0.79 -19.28
C LEU A 329 5.99 0.39 -20.27
N GLN A 330 4.83 1.06 -20.36
CA GLN A 330 4.66 2.26 -21.17
C GLN A 330 5.52 3.41 -20.64
N GLU A 331 5.53 3.64 -19.33
CA GLU A 331 6.36 4.67 -18.68
C GLU A 331 7.86 4.40 -18.85
N ALA A 332 8.25 3.12 -18.87
CA ALA A 332 9.63 2.69 -19.14
C ALA A 332 10.04 2.78 -20.63
N LYS A 333 9.11 3.16 -21.55
CA LYS A 333 9.29 3.20 -23.01
C LYS A 333 9.79 1.88 -23.61
N ILE A 334 9.48 0.75 -22.98
CA ILE A 334 9.95 -0.57 -23.41
C ILE A 334 9.27 -0.97 -24.73
N PHE A 335 8.02 -0.55 -24.96
CA PHE A 335 7.31 -0.79 -26.21
C PHE A 335 8.02 -0.15 -27.42
N ASP A 336 8.66 1.01 -27.25
CA ASP A 336 9.41 1.67 -28.33
C ASP A 336 10.68 0.90 -28.68
N LEU A 337 11.34 0.29 -27.67
CA LEU A 337 12.51 -0.58 -27.87
C LEU A 337 12.15 -1.90 -28.58
N CYS A 338 11.00 -2.50 -28.24
CA CYS A 338 10.51 -3.69 -28.93
C CYS A 338 10.10 -3.39 -30.38
N ARG A 339 9.57 -2.19 -30.65
CA ARG A 339 9.15 -1.76 -32.00
C ARG A 339 10.31 -1.35 -32.90
N GLN A 340 11.48 -1.00 -32.35
CA GLN A 340 12.71 -0.73 -33.10
C GLN A 340 13.51 -1.99 -33.46
N LYS A 341 13.22 -3.14 -32.82
CA LYS A 341 13.89 -4.43 -33.07
C LYS A 341 13.07 -5.40 -33.93
N SER A 342 11.79 -5.11 -34.17
CA SER A 342 10.96 -5.77 -35.19
C SER A 342 10.98 -4.95 -36.47
#